data_AF-A0A4S5B383-F1
#
_entry.id   AF-A0A4S5B383-F1
#
_cell.length_a   1.000
_cell.length_b   1.000
_cell.length_c   1.000
_cell.angle_alpha   90.00
_cell.angle_beta   90.00
_cell.angle_gamma   90.00
#
_symmetry.space_group_name_H-M   'P 1'
#
loop_
_entity.id
_entity.type
_entity.pdbx_description
1 polymer ?
#
loop_
_entity_poly.entity_id
_entity_poly.type
_entity_poly.pdbx_seq_one_letter_code
_entity_poly.pdbx_strand_id
1 'polypeptide(L)' 'MRALDCRDPDAHDDIHFTADNDQDLVTKIQHHRDEYHRDITDEQIREMVTSGAYDE' A
#
# COMPACT_ATOMS: atom_id res chain seq x y z
N MET A 1 -1.67 -10.19 10.47
CA MET A 1 -2.55 -9.52 9.49
C MET A 1 -2.19 -8.06 9.45
N ARG A 2 -1.86 -7.58 8.25
CA ARG A 2 -1.44 -6.20 7.97
C ARG A 2 -2.37 -5.60 6.93
N ALA A 3 -2.61 -4.31 7.04
CA ALA A 3 -3.52 -3.61 6.15
C ALA A 3 -2.96 -2.24 5.77
N LEU A 4 -3.37 -1.76 4.59
CA LEU A 4 -3.08 -0.42 4.12
C LEU A 4 -4.28 0.13 3.37
N ASP A 5 -4.69 1.34 3.73
CA ASP A 5 -5.76 2.08 3.06
C ASP A 5 -5.16 3.08 2.08
N CYS A 6 -5.59 3.01 0.82
CA CYS A 6 -5.26 4.01 -0.19
C CYS A 6 -6.51 4.85 -0.48
N ARG A 7 -6.39 6.16 -0.27
CA ARG A 7 -7.44 7.15 -0.54
C ARG A 7 -6.91 8.19 -1.51
N ASP A 8 -7.26 8.04 -2.79
CA ASP A 8 -6.93 9.01 -3.83
C ASP A 8 -8.13 9.20 -4.76
N PRO A 9 -9.07 10.12 -4.41
CA PRO A 9 -10.33 10.28 -5.14
C PRO A 9 -10.15 10.80 -6.57
N ASP A 10 -8.98 11.33 -6.92
CA ASP A 10 -8.66 11.78 -8.27
C ASP A 10 -8.21 10.60 -9.17
N ALA A 11 -7.68 9.52 -8.58
CA ALA A 11 -7.22 8.34 -9.30
C ALA A 11 -8.21 7.14 -9.26
N HIS A 12 -8.81 6.86 -8.11
CA HIS A 12 -9.70 5.70 -7.91
C HIS A 12 -10.57 5.84 -6.64
N ASP A 13 -11.62 5.01 -6.51
CA ASP A 13 -12.36 4.89 -5.25
C ASP A 13 -11.46 4.42 -4.09
N ASP A 14 -11.89 4.61 -2.84
CA ASP A 14 -11.14 4.15 -1.66
C ASP A 14 -10.87 2.64 -1.72
N ILE A 15 -9.59 2.24 -1.60
CA ILE A 15 -9.18 0.83 -1.62
C ILE A 15 -8.52 0.45 -0.30
N HIS A 16 -8.95 -0.68 0.25
CA HIS A 16 -8.38 -1.28 1.45
C HIS A 16 -7.63 -2.58 1.10
N PHE A 17 -6.32 -2.61 1.33
CA PHE A 17 -5.48 -3.78 1.12
C PHE A 17 -5.29 -4.53 2.44
N THR A 18 -5.41 -5.87 2.40
CA THR A 18 -5.08 -6.75 3.53
C THR A 18 -4.20 -7.90 3.08
N ALA A 19 -3.30 -8.33 3.96
CA ALA A 19 -2.48 -9.53 3.74
C ALA A 19 -2.04 -10.20 5.05
N ASP A 20 -1.61 -11.45 4.94
CA ASP A 20 -1.13 -12.25 6.07
C ASP A 20 0.24 -11.77 6.58
N ASN A 21 1.09 -11.27 5.68
CA ASN A 21 2.43 -10.76 5.98
C ASN A 21 2.76 -9.51 5.14
N ASP A 22 3.86 -8.83 5.50
CA ASP A 22 4.30 -7.58 4.86
C ASP A 22 4.67 -7.78 3.38
N GLN A 23 5.26 -8.92 3.02
CA GLN A 23 5.70 -9.17 1.64
C GLN A 23 4.53 -9.33 0.67
N ASP A 24 3.48 -10.02 1.10
CA ASP A 24 2.23 -10.14 0.35
C ASP A 24 1.53 -8.78 0.24
N LEU A 25 1.57 -7.95 1.30
CA LEU A 25 1.00 -6.61 1.27
C LEU A 25 1.76 -5.70 0.29
N VAL A 26 3.09 -5.70 0.34
CA VAL A 26 3.95 -4.95 -0.59
C VAL A 26 3.66 -5.33 -2.03
N THR A 27 3.53 -6.63 -2.33
CA THR A 27 3.24 -7.11 -3.69
C THR A 27 1.90 -6.56 -4.20
N LYS A 28 0.86 -6.57 -3.37
CA LYS A 28 -0.46 -6.01 -3.72
C LYS A 28 -0.39 -4.51 -3.98
N ILE A 29 0.33 -3.77 -3.13
CA ILE A 29 0.47 -2.32 -3.26
C ILE A 29 1.31 -1.95 -4.49
N GLN A 30 2.35 -2.74 -4.82
CA GLN A 30 3.14 -2.53 -6.04
C GLN A 30 2.29 -2.67 -7.30
N HIS A 31 1.45 -3.70 -7.38
CA HIS A 31 0.51 -3.85 -8.49
C HIS A 31 -0.44 -2.65 -8.61
N HIS A 32 -1.03 -2.23 -7.50
CA HIS A 32 -1.91 -1.07 -7.47
C HIS A 32 -1.18 0.23 -7.88
N ARG A 33 0.04 0.41 -7.39
CA ARG A 33 0.90 1.54 -7.75
C ARG A 33 1.12 1.62 -9.25
N ASP A 34 1.49 0.51 -9.90
CA ASP A 34 1.83 0.53 -11.33
C ASP A 34 0.64 0.94 -12.22
N GLU A 35 -0.59 0.75 -11.71
CA GLU A 35 -1.84 1.16 -12.35
C GLU A 35 -2.20 2.64 -12.09
N TYR A 36 -2.07 3.12 -10.84
CA TYR A 36 -2.62 4.42 -10.44
C TYR A 36 -1.60 5.45 -9.94
N HIS A 37 -0.47 5.00 -9.37
CA HIS A 37 0.48 5.84 -8.62
C HIS A 37 1.93 5.68 -9.07
N ARG A 38 2.21 5.88 -10.36
CA ARG A 38 3.55 5.63 -10.96
C ARG A 38 4.70 6.45 -10.36
N ASP A 39 4.36 7.50 -9.63
CA ASP A 39 5.33 8.39 -8.96
C ASP A 39 5.82 7.83 -7.61
N ILE A 40 5.16 6.83 -7.03
CA ILE A 40 5.57 6.21 -5.77
C ILE A 40 6.68 5.19 -6.02
N THR A 41 7.72 5.17 -5.19
CA THR A 41 8.82 4.20 -5.34
C THR A 41 8.58 2.91 -4.55
N ASP A 42 9.28 1.83 -4.91
CA ASP A 42 9.26 0.59 -4.13
C ASP A 42 9.73 0.79 -2.69
N GLU A 43 10.65 1.73 -2.47
CA GLU A 43 11.15 2.06 -1.14
C GLU A 43 10.05 2.72 -0.29
N GLN A 44 9.34 3.70 -0.86
CA GLN A 44 8.21 4.35 -0.20
C GLN A 44 7.10 3.34 0.17
N ILE A 45 6.79 2.39 -0.71
CA ILE A 45 5.80 1.33 -0.40
C ILE A 45 6.27 0.50 0.80
N ARG A 46 7.54 0.11 0.85
CA ARG A 46 8.10 -0.66 1.97
C ARG A 46 8.02 0.15 3.26
N GLU A 47 8.36 1.43 3.22
CA GLU A 47 8.27 2.33 4.38
C GLU A 47 6.84 2.52 4.88
N MET A 48 5.84 2.62 3.98
CA MET A 48 4.43 2.71 4.36
C MET A 48 3.95 1.43 5.08
N VAL A 49 4.32 0.26 4.54
CA VAL A 49 3.96 -1.03 5.13
C VAL A 49 4.66 -1.27 6.47
N THR A 50 5.92 -0.85 6.62
CA THR A 50 6.66 -1.00 7.88
C THR A 50 6.34 0.08 8.91
N SER A 51 5.93 1.28 8.50
CA SER A 51 5.52 2.36 9.42
C SER A 51 4.09 2.15 9.95
N GLY A 52 3.16 1.67 9.12
CA GLY A 52 1.79 1.33 9.58
C GLY A 52 1.73 0.18 10.60
N ALA A 53 2.85 -0.48 10.86
CA ALA A 53 3.00 -1.52 11.87
C ALA A 53 3.13 -1.00 13.32
N TYR A 54 3.40 0.29 13.52
CA TYR A 54 3.82 0.88 14.79
C TYR A 54 3.00 2.12 15.21
N ASP A 55 1.77 2.27 14.72
CA ASP A 55 0.83 3.24 15.31
C ASP A 55 0.01 2.51 16.39
N GLU A 56 0.47 2.61 17.64
CA GLU A 56 -0.29 2.30 18.87
C GLU A 56 -0.98 3.56 19.42
#